data_AF-A0A4U7AMX1-F1
#
_entry.id   AF-A0A4U7AMX1-F1
#
_cell.length_a   1.000
_cell.length_b   1.000
_cell.length_c   1.000
_cell.angle_alpha   90.00
_cell.angle_beta   90.00
_cell.angle_gamma   90.00
#
_symmetry.space_group_name_H-M   'P 1'
#
loop_
_entity.id
_entity.type
_entity.pdbx_description
1 polymer ?
#
loop_
_entity_poly.entity_id
_entity_poly.type
_entity_poly.pdbx_seq_one_letter_code
_entity_poly.pdbx_strand_id
1 'polypeptide(L)'
;MSNADEKAPYWRVNVPEAEWPDSCPDFLLDIKDKGRRVLATKDEDYHILTWDEVKTVVKDNDLDAFQRIPSDYRRYLEYTHKIKKEWGSIMNFVILERIRWKNLTPSGPPFEKAEDIRILYNDWPYGVDPSIVHLVVWTKFQLEEDPSTGDLSDRGRAQIDDYVEVTFRGRVPRDHVVWFKNWRGLQSVAAVVHFHVMLYKPGMAFIAKLTNGDMPLNEKVKRESSLNR
;
A
#
# COMPACT_ATOMS: atom_id res chain seq x y z
N MET A 1 16.47 34.60 24.52
CA MET A 1 16.73 34.71 23.07
C MET A 1 16.13 33.47 22.45
N SER A 2 14.91 33.56 21.92
CA SER A 2 14.27 32.45 21.21
C SER A 2 14.95 32.34 19.85
N ASN A 3 15.74 31.27 19.65
CA ASN A 3 16.28 30.95 18.33
C ASN A 3 15.09 30.64 17.41
N ALA A 4 14.72 31.62 16.61
CA ALA A 4 13.97 31.38 15.39
C ALA A 4 14.87 30.55 14.46
N ASP A 5 14.28 29.52 13.86
CA ASP A 5 14.78 28.76 12.70
C ASP A 5 15.74 27.58 12.87
N GLU A 6 15.77 26.90 14.02
CA GLU A 6 16.22 25.50 14.01
C GLU A 6 15.04 24.60 13.59
N LYS A 7 14.91 24.35 12.28
CA LYS A 7 13.91 23.42 11.75
C LYS A 7 13.97 22.13 12.56
N ALA A 8 12.84 21.74 13.15
CA ALA A 8 12.75 20.49 13.90
C ALA A 8 13.33 19.34 13.05
N PRO A 9 14.16 18.45 13.63
CA PRO A 9 14.70 17.33 12.88
C PRO A 9 13.56 16.50 12.29
N TYR A 10 13.78 15.91 11.11
CA TYR A 10 12.73 15.22 10.34
C TYR A 10 11.93 14.19 11.15
N TRP A 11 12.54 13.57 12.17
CA TRP A 11 11.92 12.57 13.03
C TRP A 11 11.02 13.15 14.14
N ARG A 12 10.94 14.48 14.30
CA ARG A 12 9.98 15.19 15.16
C ARG A 12 8.81 15.81 14.39
N VAL A 13 8.91 15.93 13.07
CA VAL A 13 7.85 16.50 12.23
C VAL A 13 6.60 15.62 12.29
N ASN A 14 5.42 16.24 12.42
CA ASN A 14 4.11 15.59 12.66
C ASN A 14 4.01 14.77 13.96
N VAL A 15 4.93 14.96 14.91
CA VAL A 15 4.86 14.37 16.25
C VAL A 15 4.52 15.49 17.25
N PRO A 16 3.48 15.34 18.10
CA PRO A 16 3.20 16.29 19.17
C PRO A 16 4.42 16.48 20.07
N GLU A 17 4.65 17.72 20.54
CA GLU A 17 5.85 18.04 21.36
C GLU A 17 5.94 17.19 22.63
N ALA A 18 4.80 16.89 23.25
CA ALA A 18 4.71 15.99 24.41
C ALA A 18 5.13 14.54 24.12
N GLU A 19 5.18 14.14 22.85
CA GLU A 19 5.56 12.79 22.38
C GLU A 19 6.93 12.79 21.68
N TRP A 20 7.69 13.89 21.74
CA TRP A 20 9.02 13.95 21.11
C TRP A 20 9.99 12.96 21.77
N PRO A 21 10.64 12.09 20.97
CA PRO A 21 11.66 11.23 21.53
C PRO A 21 12.94 12.03 21.82
N ASP A 22 13.72 11.56 22.80
CA ASP A 22 14.99 12.18 23.19
C ASP A 22 16.02 12.14 22.05
N SER A 23 15.95 11.11 21.21
CA SER A 23 16.84 10.88 20.06
C SER A 23 16.07 10.32 18.85
N CYS A 24 16.74 10.20 17.71
CA CYS A 24 16.14 9.61 16.50
C CYS A 24 15.76 8.14 16.78
N PRO A 25 14.49 7.73 16.63
CA PRO A 25 14.06 6.36 16.85
C PRO A 25 14.80 5.36 15.97
N ASP A 26 15.05 4.15 16.49
CA ASP A 26 15.77 3.07 15.79
C ASP A 26 15.20 2.78 14.39
N PHE A 27 13.87 2.79 14.25
CA PHE A 27 13.18 2.52 12.98
C PHE A 27 13.38 3.62 11.92
N LEU A 28 14.04 4.73 12.29
CA LEU A 28 14.34 5.87 11.42
C LEU A 28 15.85 6.08 11.17
N LEU A 29 16.75 5.33 11.82
CA LEU A 29 18.19 5.58 11.70
C LEU A 29 18.71 5.41 10.25
N ASP A 30 18.28 4.34 9.58
CA ASP A 30 18.81 3.91 8.27
C ASP A 30 17.94 4.32 7.07
N ILE A 31 17.06 5.32 7.21
CA ILE A 31 16.19 5.71 6.09
C ILE A 31 16.99 6.49 5.04
N LYS A 32 16.71 6.16 3.78
CA LYS A 32 17.26 6.85 2.60
C LYS A 32 16.79 8.30 2.51
N ASP A 33 17.51 9.13 1.77
CA ASP A 33 17.22 10.56 1.63
C ASP A 33 15.79 10.88 1.15
N LYS A 34 15.23 10.08 0.22
CA LYS A 34 13.82 10.23 -0.20
C LYS A 34 12.88 10.10 1.01
N GLY A 35 13.11 9.10 1.86
CA GLY A 35 12.33 8.91 3.09
C GLY A 35 12.52 10.05 4.10
N ARG A 36 13.75 10.56 4.25
CA ARG A 36 14.03 11.74 5.11
C ARG A 36 13.25 12.96 4.65
N ARG A 37 13.21 13.20 3.34
CA ARG A 37 12.43 14.32 2.76
C ARG A 37 10.94 14.14 3.01
N VAL A 38 10.38 12.94 2.81
CA VAL A 38 8.95 12.68 3.10
C VAL A 38 8.64 12.94 4.57
N LEU A 39 9.45 12.44 5.50
CA LEU A 39 9.22 12.66 6.93
C LEU A 39 9.42 14.11 7.37
N ALA A 40 10.25 14.89 6.66
CA ALA A 40 10.44 16.30 6.96
C ALA A 40 9.29 17.22 6.47
N THR A 41 8.36 16.68 5.68
CA THR A 41 7.17 17.40 5.21
C THR A 41 6.06 17.32 6.25
N LYS A 42 5.38 18.43 6.54
CA LYS A 42 4.19 18.40 7.40
C LYS A 42 3.02 17.78 6.66
N ASP A 43 2.12 17.13 7.38
CA ASP A 43 0.90 16.55 6.79
C ASP A 43 0.05 17.62 6.06
N GLU A 44 0.00 18.85 6.58
CA GLU A 44 -0.71 19.99 5.97
C GLU A 44 -0.12 20.46 4.63
N ASP A 45 1.18 20.20 4.41
CA ASP A 45 1.90 20.56 3.20
C ASP A 45 1.91 19.40 2.17
N TYR A 46 1.36 18.24 2.53
CA TYR A 46 1.31 17.08 1.64
C TYR A 46 0.22 17.23 0.58
N HIS A 47 0.58 17.03 -0.69
CA HIS A 47 -0.38 17.03 -1.79
C HIS A 47 -1.14 15.71 -1.90
N ILE A 48 -2.44 15.75 -1.63
CA ILE A 48 -3.34 14.60 -1.78
C ILE A 48 -3.70 14.44 -3.26
N LEU A 49 -3.34 13.30 -3.84
CA LEU A 49 -3.63 13.03 -5.26
C LEU A 49 -5.14 12.85 -5.48
N THR A 50 -5.69 13.62 -6.42
CA THR A 50 -7.05 13.47 -6.94
C THR A 50 -7.18 12.21 -7.81
N TRP A 51 -8.43 11.81 -8.12
CA TRP A 51 -8.66 10.65 -8.99
C TRP A 51 -8.05 10.81 -10.39
N ASP A 52 -8.11 12.01 -10.97
CA ASP A 52 -7.55 12.26 -12.30
C ASP A 52 -6.01 12.21 -12.29
N GLU A 53 -5.37 12.70 -11.22
CA GLU A 53 -3.93 12.55 -11.02
C GLU A 53 -3.54 11.08 -10.83
N VAL A 54 -4.30 10.31 -10.04
CA VAL A 54 -4.09 8.86 -9.89
C VAL A 54 -4.18 8.14 -11.23
N LYS A 55 -5.19 8.46 -12.07
CA LYS A 55 -5.29 7.91 -13.43
C LYS A 55 -4.07 8.26 -14.28
N THR A 56 -3.59 9.49 -14.18
CA THR A 56 -2.42 9.98 -14.91
C THR A 56 -1.15 9.24 -14.49
N VAL A 57 -0.91 9.13 -13.17
CA VAL A 57 0.21 8.38 -12.60
C VAL A 57 0.24 6.93 -13.09
N VAL A 58 -0.91 6.24 -13.08
CA VAL A 58 -0.98 4.86 -13.56
C VAL A 58 -0.78 4.76 -15.07
N LYS A 59 -1.40 5.66 -15.85
CA LYS A 59 -1.27 5.71 -17.31
C LYS A 59 0.17 5.93 -17.73
N ASP A 60 0.88 6.84 -17.07
CA ASP A 60 2.25 7.21 -17.39
C ASP A 60 3.28 6.28 -16.71
N ASN A 61 2.82 5.31 -15.92
CA ASN A 61 3.63 4.37 -15.14
C ASN A 61 4.61 5.08 -14.17
N ASP A 62 4.29 6.30 -13.72
CA ASP A 62 5.07 7.09 -12.76
C ASP A 62 4.74 6.71 -11.31
N LEU A 63 4.85 5.41 -10.99
CA LEU A 63 4.42 4.86 -9.70
C LEU A 63 5.20 5.42 -8.51
N ASP A 64 6.33 6.10 -8.74
CA ASP A 64 7.13 6.79 -7.73
C ASP A 64 6.43 8.03 -7.13
N ALA A 65 5.42 8.57 -7.83
CA ALA A 65 4.55 9.63 -7.36
C ALA A 65 3.62 9.16 -6.23
N PHE A 66 3.33 7.86 -6.15
CA PHE A 66 2.53 7.30 -5.07
C PHE A 66 3.30 7.26 -3.76
N GLN A 67 3.02 8.23 -2.90
CA GLN A 67 3.61 8.35 -1.57
C GLN A 67 2.53 8.25 -0.49
N ARG A 68 2.95 8.05 0.75
CA ARG A 68 2.06 8.08 1.91
C ARG A 68 2.12 9.48 2.50
N ILE A 69 1.03 9.91 3.12
CA ILE A 69 1.03 11.09 4.00
C ILE A 69 2.17 10.93 5.02
N PRO A 70 2.97 11.96 5.33
CA PRO A 70 4.17 11.84 6.15
C PRO A 70 3.96 11.13 7.50
N SER A 71 2.89 11.44 8.24
CA SER A 71 2.58 10.75 9.49
C SER A 71 2.21 9.27 9.30
N ASP A 72 1.52 8.92 8.21
CA ASP A 72 1.22 7.52 7.86
C ASP A 72 2.47 6.78 7.38
N TYR A 73 3.39 7.47 6.70
CA TYR A 73 4.70 6.91 6.35
C TYR A 73 5.52 6.60 7.61
N ARG A 74 5.53 7.49 8.60
CA ARG A 74 6.18 7.24 9.90
C ARG A 74 5.60 6.00 10.59
N ARG A 75 4.26 5.93 10.72
CA ARG A 75 3.57 4.78 11.34
C ARG A 75 3.86 3.49 10.58
N TYR A 76 3.93 3.54 9.25
CA TYR A 76 4.33 2.40 8.41
C TYR A 76 5.75 1.93 8.73
N LEU A 77 6.73 2.84 8.85
CA LEU A 77 8.11 2.50 9.18
C LEU A 77 8.22 1.86 10.57
N GLU A 78 7.54 2.44 11.56
CA GLU A 78 7.48 1.91 12.92
C GLU A 78 6.85 0.50 12.96
N TYR A 79 5.70 0.34 12.31
CA TYR A 79 4.99 -0.93 12.27
C TYR A 79 5.79 -1.99 11.54
N THR A 80 6.40 -1.66 10.39
CA THR A 80 7.24 -2.61 9.65
C THR A 80 8.48 -3.02 10.42
N HIS A 81 9.07 -2.12 11.21
CA HIS A 81 10.16 -2.46 12.13
C HIS A 81 9.72 -3.47 13.18
N LYS A 82 8.55 -3.24 13.82
CA LYS A 82 7.95 -4.17 14.78
C LYS A 82 7.68 -5.54 14.15
N ILE A 83 7.03 -5.57 12.99
CA ILE A 83 6.70 -6.82 12.29
C ILE A 83 7.96 -7.61 11.92
N LYS A 84 9.03 -6.96 11.45
CA LYS A 84 10.30 -7.65 11.17
C LYS A 84 10.89 -8.31 12.42
N LYS A 85 10.79 -7.68 13.58
CA LYS A 85 11.25 -8.25 14.86
C LYS A 85 10.39 -9.43 15.31
N GLU A 86 9.06 -9.31 15.22
CA GLU A 86 8.13 -10.32 15.75
C GLU A 86 7.95 -11.53 14.81
N TRP A 87 7.94 -11.30 13.49
CA TRP A 87 7.61 -12.32 12.49
C TRP A 87 8.81 -12.74 11.65
N GLY A 88 9.98 -12.16 11.90
CA GLY A 88 11.22 -12.33 11.12
C GLY A 88 11.18 -11.62 9.75
N SER A 89 10.01 -11.49 9.12
CA SER A 89 9.83 -10.73 7.89
C SER A 89 8.40 -10.23 7.71
N ILE A 90 8.23 -9.14 6.95
CA ILE A 90 6.90 -8.64 6.53
C ILE A 90 6.15 -9.71 5.74
N MET A 91 6.87 -10.48 4.92
CA MET A 91 6.31 -11.56 4.12
C MET A 91 5.65 -12.66 4.97
N ASN A 92 6.33 -13.13 6.02
CA ASN A 92 5.76 -14.13 6.93
C ASN A 92 4.47 -13.62 7.57
N PHE A 93 4.48 -12.36 8.03
CA PHE A 93 3.29 -11.72 8.58
C PHE A 93 2.15 -11.65 7.54
N VAL A 94 2.43 -11.21 6.32
CA VAL A 94 1.39 -11.12 5.28
C VAL A 94 0.79 -12.50 4.97
N ILE A 95 1.61 -13.54 4.79
CA ILE A 95 1.12 -14.89 4.46
C ILE A 95 0.33 -15.48 5.62
N LEU A 96 0.88 -15.42 6.84
CA LEU A 96 0.33 -16.13 7.99
C LEU A 96 -0.83 -15.37 8.65
N GLU A 97 -0.76 -14.03 8.72
CA GLU A 97 -1.74 -13.22 9.44
C GLU A 97 -2.77 -12.58 8.51
N ARG A 98 -2.35 -12.03 7.36
CA ARG A 98 -3.25 -11.26 6.47
C ARG A 98 -3.95 -12.16 5.45
N ILE A 99 -3.19 -12.90 4.65
CA ILE A 99 -3.71 -13.74 3.55
C ILE A 99 -4.23 -15.09 4.09
N ARG A 100 -3.54 -15.64 5.10
CA ARG A 100 -3.86 -16.92 5.78
C ARG A 100 -3.89 -18.13 4.85
N TRP A 101 -2.97 -18.17 3.88
CA TRP A 101 -2.78 -19.36 3.03
C TRP A 101 -1.91 -20.40 3.74
N LYS A 102 -2.38 -21.65 3.78
CA LYS A 102 -1.62 -22.79 4.32
C LYS A 102 -0.58 -23.34 3.35
N ASN A 103 -0.83 -23.17 2.04
CA ASN A 103 0.08 -23.52 0.97
C ASN A 103 0.09 -22.40 -0.07
N LEU A 104 1.22 -22.24 -0.76
CA LEU A 104 1.38 -21.25 -1.84
C LEU A 104 1.28 -21.90 -3.23
N THR A 105 1.00 -23.19 -3.32
CA THR A 105 0.79 -23.89 -4.59
C THR A 105 -0.56 -23.47 -5.18
N PRO A 106 -0.60 -22.97 -6.42
CA PRO A 106 -1.87 -22.72 -7.12
C PRO A 106 -2.66 -24.02 -7.28
N SER A 107 -3.97 -23.94 -7.07
CA SER A 107 -4.94 -25.01 -7.33
C SER A 107 -5.34 -25.11 -8.82
N GLY A 108 -4.94 -24.15 -9.66
CA GLY A 108 -5.24 -24.16 -11.09
C GLY A 108 -4.48 -23.09 -11.88
N PRO A 109 -4.87 -22.88 -13.16
CA PRO A 109 -4.33 -21.81 -13.98
C PRO A 109 -4.60 -20.40 -13.41
N PRO A 110 -3.81 -19.39 -13.82
CA PRO A 110 -4.00 -18.01 -13.40
C PRO A 110 -5.44 -17.53 -13.54
N PHE A 111 -5.96 -16.89 -12.49
CA PHE A 111 -7.30 -16.30 -12.42
C PHE A 111 -8.51 -17.25 -12.52
N GLU A 112 -8.31 -18.58 -12.54
CA GLU A 112 -9.43 -19.53 -12.63
C GLU A 112 -9.99 -19.98 -11.28
N LYS A 113 -9.17 -19.97 -10.22
CA LYS A 113 -9.55 -20.48 -8.89
C LYS A 113 -9.57 -19.35 -7.87
N ALA A 114 -10.75 -19.06 -7.32
CA ALA A 114 -10.92 -18.00 -6.31
C ALA A 114 -10.09 -18.25 -5.03
N GLU A 115 -9.82 -19.51 -4.68
CA GLU A 115 -8.98 -19.86 -3.53
C GLU A 115 -7.52 -19.43 -3.66
N ASP A 116 -7.03 -19.23 -4.88
CA ASP A 116 -5.67 -18.78 -5.21
C ASP A 116 -5.52 -17.26 -5.25
N ILE A 117 -6.61 -16.53 -4.97
CA ILE A 117 -6.63 -15.07 -4.94
C ILE A 117 -7.15 -14.58 -3.59
N ARG A 118 -6.54 -13.52 -3.07
CA ARG A 118 -7.07 -12.77 -1.92
C ARG A 118 -7.07 -11.29 -2.24
N ILE A 119 -8.23 -10.65 -2.09
CA ILE A 119 -8.38 -9.20 -2.24
C ILE A 119 -8.53 -8.63 -0.84
N LEU A 120 -7.58 -7.78 -0.45
CA LEU A 120 -7.55 -7.12 0.84
C LEU A 120 -7.42 -5.61 0.64
N TYR A 121 -7.72 -4.84 1.68
CA TYR A 121 -7.29 -3.45 1.68
C TYR A 121 -5.76 -3.38 1.66
N ASN A 122 -5.22 -2.32 1.06
CA ASN A 122 -3.83 -1.98 1.34
C ASN A 122 -3.73 -1.59 2.82
N ASP A 123 -2.89 -2.31 3.56
CA ASP A 123 -2.68 -2.08 4.99
C ASP A 123 -2.16 -0.68 5.30
N TRP A 124 -1.44 -0.08 4.35
CA TRP A 124 -0.82 1.23 4.45
C TRP A 124 -1.04 1.98 3.13
N PRO A 125 -2.25 2.51 2.89
CA PRO A 125 -2.63 3.14 1.63
C PRO A 125 -1.83 4.42 1.36
N TYR A 126 -1.82 4.85 0.11
CA TYR A 126 -1.18 6.10 -0.32
C TYR A 126 -1.98 7.34 0.08
N GLY A 127 -1.34 8.51 0.06
CA GLY A 127 -1.98 9.81 0.28
C GLY A 127 -2.74 10.24 -0.97
N VAL A 128 -3.95 9.71 -1.13
CA VAL A 128 -4.87 9.95 -2.25
C VAL A 128 -6.23 10.41 -1.71
N ASP A 129 -7.09 10.92 -2.58
CA ASP A 129 -8.47 11.33 -2.24
C ASP A 129 -9.15 10.26 -1.38
N PRO A 130 -9.73 10.60 -0.21
CA PRO A 130 -10.40 9.65 0.69
C PRO A 130 -11.55 8.86 0.07
N SER A 131 -12.08 9.32 -1.07
CA SER A 131 -13.09 8.62 -1.87
C SER A 131 -12.51 7.44 -2.67
N ILE A 132 -11.18 7.27 -2.69
CA ILE A 132 -10.48 6.19 -3.38
C ILE A 132 -10.23 5.05 -2.40
N VAL A 133 -10.73 3.86 -2.76
CA VAL A 133 -10.42 2.62 -2.04
C VAL A 133 -9.18 1.97 -2.68
N HIS A 134 -8.11 1.83 -1.90
CA HIS A 134 -6.87 1.18 -2.33
C HIS A 134 -6.83 -0.28 -1.87
N LEU A 135 -6.91 -1.20 -2.83
CA LEU A 135 -6.88 -2.63 -2.61
C LEU A 135 -5.56 -3.24 -3.09
N VAL A 136 -5.26 -4.42 -2.57
CA VAL A 136 -4.19 -5.30 -3.02
C VAL A 136 -4.80 -6.65 -3.38
N VAL A 137 -4.53 -7.11 -4.60
CA VAL A 137 -4.91 -8.43 -5.09
C VAL A 137 -3.68 -9.32 -5.03
N TRP A 138 -3.70 -10.28 -4.11
CA TRP A 138 -2.64 -11.27 -3.90
C TRP A 138 -2.94 -12.54 -4.69
N THR A 139 -1.93 -13.11 -5.34
CA THR A 139 -2.05 -14.34 -6.14
C THR A 139 -1.06 -15.41 -5.68
N LYS A 140 -1.47 -16.69 -5.72
CA LYS A 140 -0.54 -17.82 -5.54
C LYS A 140 0.30 -18.10 -6.78
N PHE A 141 -0.20 -17.73 -7.95
CA PHE A 141 0.45 -17.93 -9.23
C PHE A 141 1.31 -16.73 -9.61
N GLN A 142 2.31 -16.97 -10.46
CA GLN A 142 3.11 -15.93 -11.08
C GLN A 142 2.31 -15.22 -12.17
N LEU A 143 2.58 -13.94 -12.36
CA LEU A 143 2.09 -13.19 -13.50
C LEU A 143 3.12 -13.27 -14.62
N GLU A 144 2.67 -13.39 -15.86
CA GLU A 144 3.56 -13.53 -17.00
C GLU A 144 4.36 -12.23 -17.22
N GLU A 145 5.69 -12.33 -17.15
CA GLU A 145 6.62 -11.21 -17.34
C GLU A 145 7.33 -11.32 -18.69
N ASP A 146 7.63 -10.18 -19.31
CA ASP A 146 8.53 -10.06 -20.45
C ASP A 146 9.96 -10.36 -19.97
N PRO A 147 10.64 -11.39 -20.50
CA PRO A 147 11.98 -11.76 -20.07
C PRO A 147 13.05 -10.68 -20.30
N SER A 148 12.82 -9.76 -21.24
CA SER A 148 13.77 -8.72 -21.62
C SER A 148 13.70 -7.50 -20.71
N THR A 149 12.51 -7.15 -20.21
CA THR A 149 12.28 -5.94 -19.39
C THR A 149 12.02 -6.28 -17.91
N GLY A 150 11.52 -7.48 -17.62
CA GLY A 150 10.99 -7.85 -16.30
C GLY A 150 9.66 -7.16 -15.95
N ASP A 151 9.02 -6.45 -16.89
CA ASP A 151 7.64 -5.96 -16.80
C ASP A 151 6.66 -7.11 -17.12
N LEU A 152 5.35 -6.92 -16.93
CA LEU A 152 4.33 -7.81 -17.46
C LEU A 152 4.44 -7.93 -18.99
N SER A 153 4.34 -9.15 -19.51
CA SER A 153 4.13 -9.35 -20.94
C SER A 153 2.75 -8.79 -21.35
N ASP A 154 2.55 -8.53 -22.64
CA ASP A 154 1.22 -8.12 -23.15
C ASP A 154 0.12 -9.10 -22.75
N ARG A 155 0.45 -10.40 -22.75
CA ARG A 155 -0.47 -11.46 -22.30
C ARG A 155 -0.72 -11.39 -20.81
N GLY A 156 0.31 -11.22 -19.97
CA GLY A 156 0.15 -11.06 -18.52
C GLY A 156 -0.71 -9.83 -18.17
N ARG A 157 -0.50 -8.72 -18.90
CA ARG A 157 -1.29 -7.49 -18.77
C ARG A 157 -2.75 -7.70 -19.17
N ALA A 158 -3.00 -8.40 -20.28
CA ALA A 158 -4.36 -8.74 -20.71
C ALA A 158 -5.09 -9.62 -19.70
N GLN A 159 -4.43 -10.66 -19.15
CA GLN A 159 -5.03 -11.53 -18.13
C GLN A 159 -5.46 -10.77 -16.87
N ILE A 160 -4.65 -9.80 -16.42
CA ILE A 160 -5.02 -8.95 -15.29
C ILE A 160 -6.18 -8.04 -15.67
N ASP A 161 -6.17 -7.42 -16.86
CA ASP A 161 -7.25 -6.52 -17.27
C ASP A 161 -8.59 -7.27 -17.40
N ASP A 162 -8.58 -8.49 -17.95
CA ASP A 162 -9.76 -9.37 -18.02
C ASP A 162 -10.28 -9.72 -16.62
N TYR A 163 -9.38 -10.08 -15.70
CA TYR A 163 -9.76 -10.32 -14.31
C TYR A 163 -10.36 -9.07 -13.66
N VAL A 164 -9.77 -7.90 -13.91
CA VAL A 164 -10.27 -6.62 -13.39
C VAL A 164 -11.62 -6.26 -13.99
N GLU A 165 -11.84 -6.56 -15.26
CA GLU A 165 -13.11 -6.39 -15.96
C GLU A 165 -14.24 -7.12 -15.25
N VAL A 166 -14.06 -8.42 -15.05
CA VAL A 166 -15.06 -9.29 -14.44
C VAL A 166 -15.27 -8.96 -12.96
N THR A 167 -14.20 -8.66 -12.23
CA THR A 167 -14.25 -8.54 -10.77
C THR A 167 -14.74 -7.16 -10.32
N PHE A 168 -14.29 -6.08 -10.97
CA PHE A 168 -14.51 -4.72 -10.51
C PHE A 168 -15.39 -3.90 -11.46
N ARG A 169 -15.12 -3.92 -12.76
CA ARG A 169 -15.79 -3.03 -13.73
C ARG A 169 -17.25 -3.41 -14.01
N GLY A 170 -17.67 -4.62 -13.64
CA GLY A 170 -19.10 -4.99 -13.58
C GLY A 170 -19.89 -4.36 -12.42
N ARG A 171 -19.23 -3.71 -11.45
CA ARG A 171 -19.84 -3.11 -10.26
C ARG A 171 -19.46 -1.64 -10.04
N VAL A 172 -18.36 -1.20 -10.63
CA VAL A 172 -17.80 0.16 -10.55
C VAL A 172 -17.61 0.67 -11.98
N PRO A 173 -17.93 1.94 -12.30
CA PRO A 173 -17.73 2.47 -13.65
C PRO A 173 -16.30 2.24 -14.15
N ARG A 174 -16.12 1.92 -15.43
CA ARG A 174 -14.81 1.60 -16.00
C ARG A 174 -13.75 2.68 -15.74
N ASP A 175 -14.12 3.96 -15.88
CA ASP A 175 -13.24 5.11 -15.61
C ASP A 175 -12.98 5.35 -14.11
N HIS A 176 -13.64 4.61 -13.22
CA HIS A 176 -13.44 4.67 -11.78
C HIS A 176 -12.60 3.48 -11.26
N VAL A 177 -11.95 2.74 -12.16
CA VAL A 177 -11.11 1.59 -11.82
C VAL A 177 -9.75 1.73 -12.51
N VAL A 178 -8.68 1.78 -11.73
CA VAL A 178 -7.31 1.62 -12.23
C VAL A 178 -6.61 0.50 -11.50
N TRP A 179 -5.64 -0.12 -12.16
CA TRP A 179 -4.79 -1.13 -11.57
C TRP A 179 -3.34 -0.93 -12.00
N PHE A 180 -2.41 -1.32 -11.14
CA PHE A 180 -0.97 -1.23 -11.41
C PHE A 180 -0.21 -2.28 -10.61
N LYS A 181 0.99 -2.63 -11.06
CA LYS A 181 1.91 -3.53 -10.34
C LYS A 181 3.19 -2.75 -10.04
N ASN A 182 3.60 -2.72 -8.76
CA ASN A 182 4.88 -2.14 -8.38
C ASN A 182 6.02 -3.08 -8.81
N TRP A 183 7.06 -2.57 -9.47
CA TRP A 183 8.20 -3.36 -9.96
C TRP A 183 9.33 -3.50 -8.93
N ARG A 184 10.31 -4.36 -9.23
CA ARG A 184 11.37 -4.91 -8.34
C ARG A 184 12.14 -3.92 -7.44
N GLY A 185 12.07 -2.60 -7.67
CA GLY A 185 12.65 -1.57 -6.79
C GLY A 185 11.75 -1.05 -5.67
N LEU A 186 10.42 -1.22 -5.78
CA LEU A 186 9.41 -0.71 -4.84
C LEU A 186 8.67 -1.82 -4.08
N GLN A 187 8.84 -3.09 -4.48
CA GLN A 187 8.21 -4.23 -3.83
C GLN A 187 8.85 -4.53 -2.48
N SER A 188 8.05 -4.52 -1.42
CA SER A 188 8.50 -4.94 -0.08
C SER A 188 8.35 -6.45 0.16
N VAL A 189 7.66 -7.19 -0.72
CA VAL A 189 7.38 -8.63 -0.60
C VAL A 189 7.52 -9.30 -1.98
N ALA A 190 8.66 -9.96 -2.23
CA ALA A 190 8.98 -10.51 -3.55
C ALA A 190 8.42 -11.92 -3.83
N ALA A 191 8.06 -12.71 -2.80
CA ALA A 191 7.64 -14.10 -3.00
C ALA A 191 6.13 -14.29 -3.21
N VAL A 192 5.31 -13.30 -2.85
CA VAL A 192 3.86 -13.34 -3.11
C VAL A 192 3.52 -12.26 -4.13
N VAL A 193 3.12 -12.71 -5.30
CA VAL A 193 2.80 -11.83 -6.41
C VAL A 193 1.51 -11.09 -6.09
N HIS A 194 1.51 -9.79 -6.36
CA HIS A 194 0.37 -8.93 -6.14
C HIS A 194 0.36 -7.77 -7.11
N PHE A 195 -0.83 -7.22 -7.31
CA PHE A 195 -1.05 -5.95 -7.97
C PHE A 195 -2.05 -5.13 -7.17
N HIS A 196 -2.06 -3.83 -7.42
CA HIS A 196 -2.93 -2.89 -6.74
C HIS A 196 -4.13 -2.58 -7.64
N VAL A 197 -5.28 -2.39 -7.00
CA VAL A 197 -6.49 -1.87 -7.64
C VAL A 197 -6.95 -0.67 -6.83
N MET A 198 -7.21 0.45 -7.51
CA MET A 198 -7.82 1.63 -6.89
C MET A 198 -9.20 1.85 -7.50
N LEU A 199 -10.17 2.09 -6.63
CA LEU A 199 -11.57 2.26 -7.00
C LEU A 199 -12.06 3.62 -6.51
N TYR A 200 -12.60 4.44 -7.41
CA TYR A 200 -13.15 5.75 -7.05
C TYR A 200 -14.65 5.67 -6.72
N LYS A 201 -15.01 6.03 -5.49
CA LYS A 201 -16.38 6.01 -4.95
C LYS A 201 -17.12 4.67 -5.18
N PRO A 202 -16.53 3.51 -4.84
CA PRO A 202 -17.23 2.23 -4.96
C PRO A 202 -18.35 2.12 -3.91
N GLY A 203 -19.35 1.28 -4.18
CA GLY A 203 -20.34 0.92 -3.16
C GLY A 203 -19.69 0.14 -2.01
N MET A 204 -19.75 0.64 -0.78
CA MET A 204 -19.02 0.03 0.35
C MET A 204 -19.52 -1.37 0.74
N ALA A 205 -20.79 -1.70 0.46
CA ALA A 205 -21.31 -3.06 0.63
C ALA A 205 -20.62 -4.06 -0.34
N PHE A 206 -20.28 -3.61 -1.56
CA PHE A 206 -19.50 -4.41 -2.50
C PHE A 206 -18.09 -4.62 -1.99
N ILE A 207 -17.42 -3.57 -1.49
CA ILE A 207 -16.07 -3.68 -0.93
C ILE A 207 -16.05 -4.62 0.29
N ALA A 208 -16.98 -4.47 1.22
CA ALA A 208 -17.05 -5.33 2.41
C ALA A 208 -17.23 -6.81 2.04
N LYS A 209 -18.05 -7.12 1.03
CA LYS A 209 -18.18 -8.48 0.51
C LYS A 209 -16.89 -8.95 -0.15
N LEU A 210 -16.26 -8.11 -0.97
CA LEU A 210 -15.06 -8.43 -1.73
C LEU A 210 -13.87 -8.75 -0.82
N THR A 211 -13.71 -7.99 0.27
CA THR A 211 -12.60 -8.13 1.22
C THR A 211 -12.95 -8.95 2.44
N ASN A 212 -14.14 -9.56 2.49
CA ASN A 212 -14.65 -10.31 3.64
C ASN A 212 -14.59 -9.51 4.96
N GLY A 213 -14.95 -8.22 4.91
CA GLY A 213 -14.95 -7.32 6.05
C GLY A 213 -13.56 -6.88 6.53
N ASP A 214 -12.52 -7.06 5.72
CA ASP A 214 -11.17 -6.57 6.05
C ASP A 214 -11.10 -5.05 6.20
N MET A 215 -10.07 -4.57 6.89
CA MET A 215 -9.79 -3.15 7.11
C MET A 215 -8.27 -2.92 7.13
N PRO A 216 -7.77 -1.77 6.61
CA PRO A 216 -6.35 -1.43 6.65
C PRO A 216 -5.76 -1.49 8.06
N LEU A 217 -4.51 -1.95 8.19
CA LEU A 217 -3.78 -1.86 9.46
C LEU A 217 -3.55 -0.42 9.92
N ASN A 218 -3.32 0.51 9.00
CA ASN A 218 -3.20 1.94 9.31
C ASN A 218 -4.39 2.44 10.14
N GLU A 219 -5.62 2.07 9.74
CA GLU A 219 -6.84 2.42 10.46
C GLU A 219 -6.93 1.74 11.83
N LYS A 220 -6.49 0.49 11.96
CA LYS A 220 -6.43 -0.21 13.26
C LYS A 220 -5.47 0.49 14.22
N VAL A 221 -4.26 0.81 13.75
CA VAL A 221 -3.21 1.48 14.55
C VAL A 221 -3.66 2.89 14.97
N LYS A 222 -4.31 3.65 14.08
CA LYS A 222 -4.86 4.97 14.42
C LYS A 222 -5.91 4.87 15.54
N ARG A 223 -6.83 3.90 15.45
CA ARG A 223 -7.88 3.68 16.47
C ARG A 223 -7.31 3.29 17.82
N GLU A 224 -6.35 2.37 17.85
CA GLU A 224 -5.65 1.98 19.10
C GLU A 224 -4.95 3.17 19.75
N SER A 225 -4.32 4.02 18.94
CA SER A 225 -3.64 5.22 19.42
C SER A 225 -4.59 6.29 19.97
N SER A 226 -5.82 6.37 19.45
CA SER A 226 -6.86 7.28 19.97
C SER A 226 -7.51 6.79 21.25
N LEU A 227 -7.56 5.48 21.49
CA LEU A 227 -8.13 4.89 22.71
C LEU A 227 -7.18 4.96 23.92
N ASN A 228 -5.88 5.12 23.66
CA ASN A 228 -4.83 5.17 24.68
C ASN A 228 -4.40 6.61 25.07
N ARG A 229 -5.09 7.64 24.54
CA ARG A 229 -4.93 9.06 24.92
C ARG A 229 -6.09 9.49 25.79
#